data_AF-A0A3N5WLS3-F1
#
_entry.id   AF-A0A3N5WLS3-F1
#
_cell.length_a   1.000
_cell.length_b   1.000
_cell.length_c   1.000
_cell.angle_alpha   90.00
_cell.angle_beta   90.00
_cell.angle_gamma   90.00
#
_symmetry.space_group_name_H-M   'P 1'
#
loop_
_entity.id
_entity.type
_entity.pdbx_description
1 polymer ?
#
loop_
_entity_poly.entity_id
_entity_poly.type
_entity_poly.pdbx_seq_one_letter_code
_entity_poly.pdbx_strand_id
1 'polypeptide(L)'
;MNAAAALGNAIDALLPQTQCRQCGYTGCRPYADAIAAGTAPINQCPPGGPEVIAELAALLGVPAVALDTTCGAPAAPAAAVIDESACIGCALCLAACPVDAIVGARRLMHTVIAAECTGCGLCVPPCPVDCIAIVPTGVARDRTAQQAASRRLRDRFIAHRQRIAARSAAQHVNDMAVSRHAAARRRAAIDRALNRARARLARNNN
;
A
#
# COMPACT_ATOMS: atom_id res chain seq x y z
N MET A 1 -11.49 -11.30 -24.26
CA MET A 1 -10.78 -10.29 -23.45
C MET A 1 -10.86 -8.96 -24.17
N ASN A 2 -11.23 -7.87 -23.49
CA ASN A 2 -11.30 -6.53 -24.10
C ASN A 2 -9.89 -6.04 -24.48
N ALA A 3 -9.71 -5.44 -25.65
CA ALA A 3 -8.43 -4.91 -26.14
C ALA A 3 -7.76 -3.95 -25.14
N ALA A 4 -8.56 -3.10 -24.48
CA ALA A 4 -8.06 -2.18 -23.45
C ALA A 4 -7.43 -2.92 -22.25
N ALA A 5 -8.01 -4.05 -21.85
CA ALA A 5 -7.48 -4.85 -20.74
C ALA A 5 -6.17 -5.58 -21.14
N ALA A 6 -6.05 -6.00 -22.40
CA ALA A 6 -4.83 -6.60 -22.93
C ALA A 6 -3.68 -5.56 -22.99
N LEU A 7 -3.99 -4.34 -23.47
CA LEU A 7 -3.03 -3.24 -23.50
C LEU A 7 -2.58 -2.81 -22.10
N GLY A 8 -3.51 -2.70 -21.15
CA GLY A 8 -3.18 -2.41 -19.75
C GLY A 8 -2.24 -3.45 -19.14
N ASN A 9 -2.42 -4.73 -19.45
CA ASN A 9 -1.50 -5.79 -19.00
C ASN A 9 -0.09 -5.64 -19.62
N ALA A 10 0.00 -5.27 -20.90
CA ALA A 10 1.28 -5.04 -21.57
C ALA A 10 2.02 -3.82 -21.00
N ILE A 11 1.31 -2.73 -20.75
CA ILE A 11 1.88 -1.54 -20.10
C ILE A 11 2.33 -1.86 -18.67
N ASP A 12 1.49 -2.54 -17.88
CA ASP A 12 1.82 -2.93 -16.51
C ASP A 12 3.09 -3.80 -16.49
N ALA A 13 3.26 -4.70 -17.47
CA ALA A 13 4.46 -5.50 -17.67
C ALA A 13 5.75 -4.69 -17.82
N LEU A 14 5.68 -3.52 -18.45
CA LEU A 14 6.83 -2.62 -18.64
C LEU A 14 7.12 -1.77 -17.39
N LEU A 15 6.13 -1.49 -16.55
CA LEU A 15 6.35 -0.66 -15.37
C LEU A 15 7.35 -1.30 -14.38
N PRO A 16 8.13 -0.50 -13.62
CA PRO A 16 9.09 -0.98 -12.62
C PRO A 16 8.53 -1.78 -11.44
N GLN A 17 7.21 -1.75 -11.25
CA GLN A 17 6.52 -2.41 -10.14
C GLN A 17 7.01 -2.02 -8.73
N THR A 18 7.56 -0.80 -8.57
CA THR A 18 7.97 -0.27 -7.24
C THR A 18 6.80 0.03 -6.32
N GLN A 19 5.61 0.26 -6.89
CA GLN A 19 4.36 0.62 -6.18
C GLN A 19 4.46 1.91 -5.34
N CYS A 20 5.37 2.82 -5.71
CA CYS A 20 5.70 4.02 -4.93
C CYS A 20 4.64 5.13 -4.90
N ARG A 21 3.69 5.12 -5.85
CA ARG A 21 2.61 6.14 -5.97
C ARG A 21 3.07 7.56 -6.28
N GLN A 22 4.31 7.75 -6.72
CA GLN A 22 4.85 9.06 -7.12
C GLN A 22 4.06 9.70 -8.27
N CYS A 23 3.46 8.89 -9.14
CA CYS A 23 2.55 9.35 -10.21
C CYS A 23 1.14 9.72 -9.74
N GLY A 24 0.85 9.66 -8.43
CA GLY A 24 -0.49 9.91 -7.87
C GLY A 24 -1.46 8.72 -7.91
N TYR A 25 -1.12 7.65 -8.62
CA TYR A 25 -1.93 6.43 -8.65
C TYR A 25 -1.66 5.51 -7.45
N THR A 26 -2.62 4.65 -7.10
CA THR A 26 -2.50 3.76 -5.93
C THR A 26 -1.50 2.61 -6.10
N GLY A 27 -0.99 2.41 -7.32
CA GLY A 27 0.03 1.43 -7.69
C GLY A 27 0.31 1.48 -9.19
N CYS A 28 1.15 0.58 -9.68
CA CYS A 28 1.52 0.51 -11.10
C CYS A 28 0.33 0.15 -12.00
N ARG A 29 -0.51 -0.80 -11.57
CA ARG A 29 -1.65 -1.27 -12.37
C ARG A 29 -2.66 -0.16 -12.73
N PRO A 30 -3.17 0.65 -11.79
CA PRO A 30 -4.06 1.76 -12.13
C PRO A 30 -3.46 2.78 -13.09
N TYR A 31 -2.15 3.04 -12.99
CA TYR A 31 -1.45 3.91 -13.94
C TYR A 31 -1.40 3.27 -15.32
N ALA A 32 -1.11 1.97 -15.41
CA ALA A 32 -1.12 1.22 -16.65
C ALA A 32 -2.50 1.21 -17.33
N ASP A 33 -3.56 1.00 -16.56
CA ASP A 33 -4.94 1.03 -17.05
C ASP A 33 -5.31 2.44 -17.55
N ALA A 34 -4.85 3.50 -16.88
CA ALA A 34 -5.08 4.89 -17.31
C ALA A 34 -4.35 5.25 -18.60
N ILE A 35 -3.10 4.79 -18.76
CA ILE A 35 -2.38 4.92 -20.04
C ILE A 35 -3.12 4.15 -21.15
N ALA A 36 -3.54 2.91 -20.88
CA ALA A 36 -4.28 2.09 -21.85
C ALA A 36 -5.61 2.74 -22.28
N ALA A 37 -6.24 3.49 -21.38
CA ALA A 37 -7.45 4.26 -21.65
C ALA A 37 -7.20 5.62 -22.30
N GLY A 38 -5.94 6.04 -22.47
CA GLY A 38 -5.57 7.36 -23.00
C GLY A 38 -5.88 8.52 -22.04
N THR A 39 -6.10 8.24 -20.75
CA THR A 39 -6.42 9.25 -19.72
C THR A 39 -5.22 9.67 -18.90
N ALA A 40 -4.05 9.06 -19.13
CA ALA A 40 -2.79 9.42 -18.47
C ALA A 40 -1.63 9.53 -19.46
N PRO A 41 -0.73 10.52 -19.29
CA PRO A 41 0.54 10.58 -20.01
C PRO A 41 1.47 9.40 -19.67
N ILE A 42 2.36 9.03 -20.61
CA ILE A 42 3.31 7.91 -20.46
C ILE A 42 4.56 8.25 -19.62
N ASN A 43 4.70 9.50 -19.18
CA ASN A 43 5.92 10.08 -18.64
C ASN A 43 5.84 10.44 -17.15
N GLN A 44 4.96 9.81 -16.39
CA GLN A 44 4.73 10.14 -14.98
C GLN A 44 5.40 9.16 -14.01
N CYS A 45 6.26 8.24 -14.48
CA CYS A 45 6.91 7.24 -13.64
C CYS A 45 8.41 7.54 -13.43
N PRO A 46 8.80 8.29 -12.38
CA PRO A 46 10.21 8.56 -12.10
C PRO A 46 11.08 7.32 -11.92
N PRO A 47 10.64 6.25 -11.22
CA PRO A 47 11.40 5.00 -11.14
C PRO A 47 11.51 4.29 -12.48
N GLY A 48 10.63 4.61 -13.43
CA GLY A 48 10.64 4.10 -14.80
C GLY A 48 11.53 4.87 -15.73
N GLY A 49 11.80 6.15 -15.44
CA GLY A 49 12.79 6.95 -16.17
C GLY A 49 12.54 7.04 -17.69
N PRO A 50 13.50 7.56 -18.45
CA PRO A 50 13.38 7.69 -19.91
C PRO A 50 13.28 6.33 -20.62
N GLU A 51 13.85 5.26 -20.07
CA GLU A 51 13.85 3.93 -20.68
C GLU A 51 12.43 3.33 -20.74
N VAL A 52 11.68 3.38 -19.64
CA VAL A 52 10.28 2.93 -19.64
C VAL A 52 9.43 3.82 -20.53
N ILE A 53 9.68 5.13 -20.58
CA ILE A 53 8.93 6.04 -21.47
C ILE A 53 9.15 5.64 -22.93
N ALA A 54 10.37 5.33 -23.33
CA ALA A 54 10.69 4.90 -24.69
C ALA A 54 10.00 3.56 -25.03
N GLU A 55 10.00 2.61 -24.10
CA GLU A 55 9.30 1.32 -24.29
C GLU A 55 7.78 1.49 -24.41
N LEU A 56 7.18 2.37 -23.59
CA LEU A 56 5.76 2.70 -23.66
C LEU A 56 5.40 3.41 -24.96
N ALA A 57 6.22 4.37 -25.37
CA ALA A 57 6.07 5.08 -26.64
C ALA A 57 6.08 4.12 -27.83
N ALA A 58 7.03 3.18 -27.85
CA ALA A 58 7.12 2.14 -28.85
C ALA A 58 5.90 1.19 -28.83
N LEU A 59 5.44 0.77 -27.65
CA LEU A 59 4.27 -0.09 -27.50
C LEU A 59 2.98 0.58 -28.01
N LEU A 60 2.84 1.88 -27.80
CA LEU A 60 1.64 2.65 -28.11
C LEU A 60 1.68 3.30 -29.51
N GLY A 61 2.83 3.30 -30.18
CA GLY A 61 3.02 3.99 -31.46
C GLY A 61 2.94 5.51 -31.35
N VAL A 62 3.37 6.08 -30.20
CA VAL A 62 3.38 7.53 -29.96
C VAL A 62 4.82 8.05 -29.78
N PRO A 63 5.10 9.35 -29.98
CA PRO A 63 6.41 9.91 -29.71
C PRO A 63 6.79 9.80 -28.22
N ALA A 64 8.04 9.50 -27.93
CA ALA A 64 8.58 9.61 -26.58
C ALA A 64 8.61 11.08 -26.14
N VAL A 65 8.29 11.33 -24.87
CA VAL A 65 8.29 12.67 -24.27
C VAL A 65 9.23 12.69 -23.06
N ALA A 66 9.65 13.87 -22.61
CA ALA A 66 10.47 14.00 -21.41
C ALA A 66 9.71 13.56 -20.16
N LEU A 67 10.40 13.05 -19.14
CA LEU A 67 9.80 12.72 -17.85
C LEU A 67 9.12 13.95 -17.24
N ASP A 68 7.91 13.77 -16.72
CA ASP A 68 7.23 14.74 -15.88
C ASP A 68 7.91 14.81 -14.50
N THR A 69 8.74 15.83 -14.32
CA THR A 69 9.51 16.02 -13.09
C THR A 69 8.64 16.46 -11.90
N THR A 70 7.37 16.80 -12.10
CA THR A 70 6.45 17.06 -10.98
C THR A 70 6.13 15.78 -10.20
N CYS A 71 6.24 14.62 -10.85
CA CYS A 71 6.13 13.31 -10.20
C CYS A 71 7.42 12.90 -9.47
N GLY A 72 8.54 13.57 -9.72
CA GLY A 72 9.85 13.30 -9.15
C GLY A 72 10.94 13.07 -10.21
N ALA A 73 12.19 13.03 -9.75
CA ALA A 73 13.35 12.76 -10.61
C ALA A 73 13.65 11.26 -10.69
N PRO A 74 14.30 10.77 -11.77
CA PRO A 74 14.86 9.43 -11.80
C PRO A 74 15.86 9.27 -10.66
N ALA A 75 15.71 8.20 -9.88
CA ALA A 75 16.62 7.87 -8.79
C ALA A 75 17.23 6.49 -8.99
N ALA A 76 18.47 6.34 -8.51
CA ALA A 76 19.10 5.03 -8.37
C ALA A 76 18.32 4.16 -7.36
N PRO A 77 18.42 2.83 -7.46
CA PRO A 77 17.85 1.92 -6.48
C PRO A 77 18.22 2.28 -5.04
N ALA A 78 17.20 2.39 -4.20
CA ALA A 78 17.30 2.67 -2.78
C ALA A 78 16.58 1.59 -1.98
N ALA A 79 16.90 1.47 -0.71
CA ALA A 79 16.25 0.54 0.21
C ALA A 79 15.88 1.25 1.51
N ALA A 80 14.84 0.76 2.17
CA ALA A 80 14.53 1.19 3.52
C ALA A 80 15.53 0.57 4.52
N VAL A 81 15.92 1.35 5.51
CA VAL A 81 16.68 0.89 6.69
C VAL A 81 15.88 1.31 7.93
N ILE A 82 15.75 0.41 8.88
CA ILE A 82 15.09 0.64 10.16
C ILE A 82 16.19 0.70 11.21
N ASP A 83 16.23 1.77 12.00
CA ASP A 83 17.04 1.81 13.22
C ASP A 83 16.42 0.88 14.26
N GLU A 84 17.06 -0.26 14.48
CA GLU A 84 16.58 -1.26 15.42
C GLU A 84 16.66 -0.78 16.88
N SER A 85 17.50 0.19 17.23
CA SER A 85 17.53 0.68 18.61
C SER A 85 16.31 1.54 18.97
N ALA A 86 15.70 2.19 17.97
CA ALA A 86 14.58 3.10 18.14
C ALA A 86 13.21 2.47 17.85
N CYS A 87 13.15 1.36 17.11
CA CYS A 87 11.88 0.77 16.71
C CYS A 87 11.11 0.14 17.88
N ILE A 88 9.89 0.62 18.11
CA ILE A 88 9.01 0.19 19.21
C ILE A 88 8.10 -1.01 18.88
N GLY A 89 8.26 -1.62 17.71
CA GLY A 89 7.45 -2.79 17.34
C GLY A 89 5.96 -2.50 17.06
N CYS A 90 5.60 -1.31 16.56
CA CYS A 90 4.20 -0.90 16.34
C CYS A 90 3.48 -1.62 15.18
N ALA A 91 4.23 -2.22 14.24
CA ALA A 91 3.75 -2.96 13.07
C ALA A 91 2.99 -2.13 12.00
N LEU A 92 2.97 -0.79 12.08
CA LEU A 92 2.33 0.06 11.06
C LEU A 92 3.07 -0.01 9.71
N CYS A 93 4.40 -0.09 9.75
CA CYS A 93 5.24 -0.23 8.56
C CYS A 93 4.97 -1.55 7.80
N LEU A 94 4.59 -2.63 8.49
CA LEU A 94 4.23 -3.92 7.86
C LEU A 94 3.01 -3.80 6.95
N ALA A 95 1.99 -3.06 7.37
CA ALA A 95 0.79 -2.83 6.56
C ALA A 95 1.04 -1.85 5.40
N ALA A 96 2.03 -0.97 5.54
CA ALA A 96 2.37 0.02 4.52
C ALA A 96 3.31 -0.51 3.44
N CYS A 97 4.12 -1.54 3.75
CA CYS A 97 5.09 -2.10 2.81
C CYS A 97 4.38 -2.88 1.68
N PRO A 98 4.30 -2.34 0.46
CA PRO A 98 3.49 -2.93 -0.60
C PRO A 98 4.00 -4.30 -1.05
N VAL A 99 5.27 -4.59 -0.82
CA VAL A 99 5.93 -5.85 -1.24
C VAL A 99 6.32 -6.71 -0.04
N ASP A 100 5.90 -6.37 1.17
CA ASP A 100 6.23 -7.13 2.40
C ASP A 100 7.74 -7.41 2.56
N ALA A 101 8.58 -6.42 2.28
CA ALA A 101 10.03 -6.49 2.49
C ALA A 101 10.42 -6.31 3.97
N ILE A 102 9.51 -5.80 4.80
CA ILE A 102 9.74 -5.60 6.23
C ILE A 102 9.33 -6.87 6.98
N VAL A 103 10.21 -7.35 7.86
CA VAL A 103 9.97 -8.50 8.72
C VAL A 103 9.96 -8.07 10.18
N GLY A 104 9.19 -8.77 11.00
CA GLY A 104 8.98 -8.48 12.40
C GLY A 104 7.56 -8.86 12.83
N ALA A 105 7.20 -8.53 14.06
CA ALA A 105 5.86 -8.72 14.57
C ALA A 105 5.51 -7.63 15.59
N ARG A 106 4.24 -7.57 15.99
CA ARG A 106 3.80 -6.65 17.04
C ARG A 106 4.62 -6.86 18.31
N ARG A 107 5.11 -5.76 18.87
CA ARG A 107 5.98 -5.72 20.07
C ARG A 107 7.35 -6.37 19.88
N LEU A 108 7.73 -6.68 18.65
CA LEU A 108 9.07 -7.13 18.28
C LEU A 108 9.70 -6.16 17.30
N MET A 109 11.02 -6.20 17.27
CA MET A 109 11.84 -5.40 16.36
C MET A 109 11.44 -5.66 14.91
N HIS A 110 11.45 -4.61 14.08
CA HIS A 110 11.28 -4.75 12.65
C HIS A 110 12.61 -4.49 11.94
N THR A 111 12.86 -5.21 10.85
CA THR A 111 14.01 -4.97 9.96
C THR A 111 13.61 -5.19 8.50
N VAL A 112 14.48 -4.84 7.56
CA VAL A 112 14.19 -4.84 6.12
C VAL A 112 15.02 -5.90 5.41
N ILE A 113 14.36 -6.77 4.64
CA ILE A 113 15.03 -7.62 3.66
C ILE A 113 15.34 -6.76 2.43
N ALA A 114 16.56 -6.23 2.36
CA ALA A 114 16.97 -5.30 1.30
C ALA A 114 16.72 -5.86 -0.11
N ALA A 115 16.96 -7.16 -0.33
CA ALA A 115 16.74 -7.83 -1.62
C ALA A 115 15.26 -7.88 -2.08
N GLU A 116 14.31 -7.66 -1.17
CA GLU A 116 12.87 -7.58 -1.47
C GLU A 116 12.36 -6.13 -1.47
N CYS A 117 13.15 -5.18 -1.00
CA CYS A 117 12.75 -3.79 -0.88
C CYS A 117 12.82 -3.07 -2.24
N THR A 118 11.77 -2.32 -2.57
CA THR A 118 11.72 -1.50 -3.79
C THR A 118 12.18 -0.06 -3.58
N GLY A 119 12.51 0.32 -2.34
CA GLY A 119 12.82 1.72 -2.00
C GLY A 119 11.63 2.67 -2.11
N CYS A 120 10.40 2.17 -2.10
CA CYS A 120 9.20 2.98 -2.38
C CYS A 120 8.89 4.10 -1.37
N GLY A 121 9.50 4.11 -0.19
CA GLY A 121 9.29 5.15 0.82
C GLY A 121 7.97 5.07 1.60
N LEU A 122 7.01 4.23 1.22
CA LEU A 122 5.68 4.20 1.84
C LEU A 122 5.66 3.83 3.33
N CYS A 123 6.72 3.20 3.82
CA CYS A 123 6.86 2.83 5.23
C CYS A 123 7.34 3.96 6.14
N VAL A 124 7.88 5.05 5.59
CA VAL A 124 8.41 6.19 6.38
C VAL A 124 7.27 6.96 7.08
N PRO A 125 6.25 7.49 6.39
CA PRO A 125 5.20 8.28 7.04
C PRO A 125 4.42 7.59 8.18
N PRO A 126 4.12 6.27 8.14
CA PRO A 126 3.39 5.61 9.22
C PRO A 126 4.26 5.24 10.44
N CYS A 127 5.57 5.48 10.42
CA CYS A 127 6.43 5.21 11.57
C CYS A 127 6.24 6.30 12.64
N PRO A 128 5.72 5.99 13.84
CA PRO A 128 5.42 7.01 14.85
C PRO A 128 6.66 7.51 15.63
N VAL A 129 7.82 6.91 15.38
CA VAL A 129 9.10 7.22 16.04
C VAL A 129 10.18 7.57 15.02
N ASP A 130 9.79 7.78 13.75
CA ASP A 130 10.66 8.23 12.66
C ASP A 130 11.98 7.44 12.48
N CYS A 131 11.99 6.16 12.88
CA CYS A 131 13.18 5.31 12.84
C CYS A 131 13.46 4.67 11.47
N ILE A 132 12.89 5.17 10.37
CA ILE A 132 12.99 4.57 9.03
C ILE A 132 13.56 5.58 8.03
N ALA A 133 14.64 5.22 7.35
CA ALA A 133 15.27 6.02 6.31
C ALA A 133 15.29 5.27 4.97
N ILE A 134 15.23 6.01 3.86
CA ILE A 134 15.49 5.47 2.52
C ILE A 134 16.93 5.81 2.15
N VAL A 135 17.77 4.79 1.99
CA VAL A 135 19.19 4.95 1.69
C VAL A 135 19.51 4.42 0.30
N PRO A 136 20.43 5.05 -0.45
CA PRO A 136 20.92 4.50 -1.71
C PRO A 136 21.56 3.13 -1.49
N THR A 137 21.33 2.19 -2.41
CA THR A 137 21.97 0.87 -2.35
C THR A 137 23.40 0.87 -2.88
N GLY A 138 23.83 1.98 -3.50
CA GLY A 138 25.11 2.07 -4.22
C GLY A 138 25.10 1.37 -5.59
N VAL A 139 23.99 0.72 -5.95
CA VAL A 139 23.82 0.08 -7.26
C VAL A 139 23.30 1.11 -8.26
N ALA A 140 23.87 1.11 -9.48
CA ALA A 140 23.35 1.93 -10.56
C ALA A 140 21.98 1.42 -11.03
N ARG A 141 21.18 2.32 -11.58
CA ARG A 141 19.93 1.95 -12.25
C ARG A 141 20.24 1.05 -13.45
N ASP A 142 19.60 -0.10 -13.51
CA ASP A 142 19.69 -1.06 -14.61
C ASP A 142 18.28 -1.51 -15.02
N ARG A 143 17.95 -1.25 -16.29
CA ARG A 143 16.63 -1.58 -16.86
C ARG A 143 16.41 -3.09 -16.95
N THR A 144 17.44 -3.87 -17.27
CA THR A 144 17.35 -5.33 -17.40
C THR A 144 17.07 -5.96 -16.03
N ALA A 145 17.83 -5.58 -15.00
CA ALA A 145 17.57 -6.01 -13.63
C ALA A 145 16.18 -5.60 -13.14
N GLN A 146 15.76 -4.35 -13.42
CA GLN A 146 14.44 -3.85 -13.05
C GLN A 146 13.33 -4.69 -13.69
N GLN A 147 13.43 -4.97 -14.99
CA GLN A 147 12.42 -5.75 -15.72
C GLN A 147 12.38 -7.22 -15.26
N ALA A 148 13.54 -7.82 -14.96
CA ALA A 148 13.61 -9.16 -14.39
C ALA A 148 12.92 -9.24 -13.00
N ALA A 149 13.01 -8.18 -12.19
CA ALA A 149 12.37 -8.11 -10.88
C ALA A 149 10.87 -7.78 -10.94
N SER A 150 10.41 -7.04 -11.97
CA SER A 150 9.03 -6.51 -12.05
C SER A 150 7.96 -7.57 -11.79
N ARG A 151 8.09 -8.78 -12.36
CA ARG A 151 7.12 -9.86 -12.14
C ARG A 151 7.01 -10.25 -10.67
N ARG A 152 8.14 -10.54 -10.02
CA ARG A 152 8.15 -10.92 -8.58
C ARG A 152 7.58 -9.80 -7.72
N LEU A 153 7.94 -8.55 -7.99
CA LEU A 153 7.46 -7.39 -7.23
C LEU A 153 5.94 -7.19 -7.38
N ARG A 154 5.41 -7.36 -8.60
CA ARG A 154 3.96 -7.34 -8.85
C ARG A 154 3.24 -8.45 -8.07
N ASP A 155 3.74 -9.67 -8.16
CA ASP A 155 3.12 -10.83 -7.51
C ASP A 155 3.09 -10.64 -5.98
N ARG A 156 4.18 -10.13 -5.40
CA ARG A 156 4.24 -9.75 -3.98
C ARG A 156 3.23 -8.65 -3.63
N PHE A 157 3.07 -7.63 -4.46
CA PHE A 157 2.08 -6.57 -4.24
C PHE A 157 0.64 -7.06 -4.28
N ILE A 158 0.32 -7.94 -5.23
CA ILE A 158 -1.01 -8.54 -5.33
C ILE A 158 -1.28 -9.39 -4.09
N ALA A 159 -0.33 -10.24 -3.69
CA ALA A 159 -0.45 -11.06 -2.50
C ALA A 159 -0.59 -10.22 -1.22
N HIS A 160 0.20 -9.14 -1.08
CA HIS A 160 0.08 -8.18 0.02
C HIS A 160 -1.33 -7.61 0.10
N ARG A 161 -1.84 -7.06 -1.00
CA ARG A 161 -3.18 -6.44 -1.05
C ARG A 161 -4.28 -7.43 -0.68
N GLN A 162 -4.19 -8.66 -1.17
CA GLN A 162 -5.15 -9.71 -0.82
C GLN A 162 -5.11 -10.01 0.69
N ARG A 163 -3.91 -10.09 1.29
CA ARG A 163 -3.77 -10.30 2.74
C ARG A 163 -4.32 -9.15 3.56
N ILE A 164 -4.02 -7.91 3.18
CA ILE A 164 -4.54 -6.73 3.90
C ILE A 164 -6.06 -6.65 3.78
N ALA A 165 -6.62 -6.87 2.58
CA ALA A 165 -8.06 -6.88 2.37
C ALA A 165 -8.78 -7.98 3.18
N ALA A 166 -8.22 -9.18 3.23
CA ALA A 166 -8.76 -10.28 4.04
C ALA A 166 -8.74 -9.94 5.53
N ARG A 167 -7.64 -9.34 6.03
CA ARG A 167 -7.52 -8.89 7.43
C ARG A 167 -8.52 -7.77 7.75
N SER A 168 -8.65 -6.76 6.90
CA SER A 168 -9.59 -5.66 7.12
C SER A 168 -11.04 -6.13 7.10
N ALA A 169 -11.39 -7.06 6.21
CA ALA A 169 -12.73 -7.65 6.18
C ALA A 169 -13.03 -8.43 7.46
N ALA A 170 -12.10 -9.27 7.93
CA ALA A 170 -12.24 -10.01 9.17
C ALA A 170 -12.37 -9.08 10.40
N GLN A 171 -11.55 -8.03 10.46
CA GLN A 171 -11.60 -7.05 11.55
C GLN A 171 -12.93 -6.28 11.54
N HIS A 172 -13.42 -5.86 10.38
CA HIS A 172 -14.72 -5.18 10.27
C HIS A 172 -15.87 -6.05 10.80
N VAL A 173 -15.90 -7.34 10.45
CA VAL A 173 -16.90 -8.29 10.97
C VAL A 173 -16.83 -8.40 12.49
N ASN A 174 -15.62 -8.47 13.05
CA ASN A 174 -15.42 -8.50 14.50
C ASN A 174 -15.90 -7.20 15.17
N ASP A 175 -15.55 -6.04 14.64
CA ASP A 175 -15.93 -4.73 15.19
C ASP A 175 -17.45 -4.52 15.15
N MET A 176 -18.12 -4.98 14.09
CA MET A 176 -19.58 -5.02 14.02
C MET A 176 -20.19 -5.95 15.07
N ALA A 177 -19.60 -7.13 15.31
CA ALA A 177 -20.06 -8.04 16.34
C ALA A 177 -19.91 -7.42 17.75
N VAL A 178 -18.75 -6.85 18.07
CA VAL A 178 -18.48 -6.16 19.34
C VAL A 178 -19.45 -5.00 19.55
N SER A 179 -19.69 -4.19 18.52
CA SER A 179 -20.61 -3.05 18.57
C SER A 179 -22.06 -3.49 18.85
N ARG A 180 -22.53 -4.56 18.18
CA ARG A 180 -23.86 -5.15 18.44
C ARG A 180 -23.99 -5.64 19.88
N HIS A 181 -23.00 -6.38 20.40
CA HIS A 181 -23.01 -6.84 21.79
C HIS A 181 -22.98 -5.67 22.79
N ALA A 182 -22.20 -4.63 22.51
CA ALA A 182 -22.16 -3.42 23.33
C ALA A 182 -23.52 -2.67 23.32
N ALA A 183 -24.20 -2.60 22.17
CA ALA A 183 -25.54 -2.01 22.07
C ALA A 183 -26.59 -2.83 22.84
N ALA A 184 -26.58 -4.16 22.69
CA ALA A 184 -27.48 -5.05 23.42
C ALA A 184 -27.31 -4.95 24.95
N ARG A 185 -26.06 -4.89 25.44
CA ARG A 185 -25.77 -4.70 26.87
C ARG A 185 -26.28 -3.35 27.39
N ARG A 186 -26.08 -2.28 26.63
CA ARG A 186 -26.59 -0.93 26.97
C ARG A 186 -28.11 -0.91 27.05
N ARG A 187 -28.80 -1.49 26.06
CA ARG A 187 -30.26 -1.62 26.03
C ARG A 187 -30.78 -2.37 27.26
N ALA A 188 -30.24 -3.55 27.55
CA ALA A 188 -30.63 -4.34 28.71
C ALA A 188 -30.37 -3.64 30.06
N ALA A 189 -29.32 -2.82 30.16
CA ALA A 189 -29.04 -2.03 31.35
C ALA A 189 -30.09 -0.92 31.57
N ILE A 190 -30.46 -0.22 30.49
CA ILE A 190 -31.51 0.81 30.51
C ILE A 190 -32.84 0.18 30.91
N ASP A 191 -33.22 -0.94 30.29
CA ASP A 191 -34.49 -1.63 30.58
C ASP A 191 -34.57 -2.07 32.04
N ARG A 192 -33.47 -2.62 32.61
CA ARG A 192 -33.39 -2.95 34.04
C ARG A 192 -33.55 -1.73 34.95
N ALA A 193 -32.98 -0.59 34.57
CA ALA A 193 -33.10 0.64 35.36
C ALA A 193 -34.55 1.17 35.34
N LEU A 194 -35.19 1.21 34.18
CA LEU A 194 -36.58 1.62 34.03
C LEU A 194 -37.54 0.71 34.80
N ASN A 195 -37.35 -0.61 34.72
CA ASN A 195 -38.17 -1.57 35.46
C ASN A 195 -38.06 -1.39 36.97
N ARG A 196 -36.85 -1.14 37.50
CA ARG A 196 -36.66 -0.83 38.92
C ARG A 196 -37.33 0.48 39.34
N ALA A 197 -37.27 1.51 38.51
CA ALA A 197 -37.92 2.79 38.78
C ALA A 197 -39.45 2.63 38.83
N ARG A 198 -40.04 1.94 37.85
CA ARG A 198 -41.48 1.62 37.81
C ARG A 198 -41.92 0.85 39.06
N ALA A 199 -41.17 -0.18 39.46
CA ALA A 199 -41.47 -0.96 40.65
C ALA A 199 -41.38 -0.14 41.96
N ARG A 200 -40.51 0.86 42.03
CA ARG A 200 -40.45 1.79 43.18
C ARG A 200 -41.66 2.70 43.25
N LEU A 201 -42.08 3.28 42.12
CA LEU A 201 -43.27 4.13 42.05
C LEU A 201 -44.54 3.37 42.42
N ALA A 202 -44.69 2.14 41.95
CA ALA A 202 -45.83 1.29 42.29
C ALA A 202 -45.91 0.97 43.80
N ARG A 203 -44.77 0.85 44.48
CA ARG A 203 -44.73 0.65 45.94
C ARG A 203 -45.00 1.90 46.76
N ASN A 204 -44.74 3.08 46.21
CA ASN A 204 -44.97 4.36 46.91
C ASN A 204 -46.41 4.88 46.76
N ASN A 205 -47.16 4.37 45.78
CA ASN A 205 -48.55 4.77 45.50
C ASN A 205 -49.59 3.84 46.16
N ASN A 206 -49.15 2.91 47.01
CA ASN A 206 -49.98 1.89 47.66
C ASN A 206 -49.68 1.91 49.17
#